data_AF-A0A259M428-F1
#
_entry.id   AF-A0A259M428-F1
#
_cell.length_a   1.000
_cell.length_b   1.000
_cell.length_c   1.000
_cell.angle_alpha   90.00
_cell.angle_beta   90.00
_cell.angle_gamma   90.00
#
_symmetry.space_group_name_H-M   'P 1'
#
loop_
_entity.id
_entity.type
_entity.pdbx_description
1 polymer ?
#
loop_
_entity_poly.entity_id
_entity_poly.type
_entity_poly.pdbx_seq_one_letter_code
_entity_poly.pdbx_strand_id
1 'polypeptide(L)'
;MPKVSDYLTLVTTLLLAFGLCFQLPVVLTLLALTGIVNAQMLRTGRRYAILGVFIVAAIVTPPDPISQLSLAIPIILLYEISIWCVRLMERRRQRDDEAQGKDVIPV
;
A
#
# COMPACT_ATOMS: atom_id res chain seq x y z
N MET A 1 37.83 0.21 -4.57
CA MET A 1 37.09 0.58 -3.35
C MET A 1 35.74 1.09 -3.79
N PRO A 2 34.61 0.47 -3.42
CA PRO A 2 33.30 1.05 -3.70
C PRO A 2 33.30 2.46 -3.10
N LYS A 3 33.05 3.47 -3.93
CA LYS A 3 33.12 4.86 -3.49
C LYS A 3 31.91 5.10 -2.59
N VAL A 4 32.10 5.83 -1.50
CA VAL A 4 31.00 6.27 -0.63
C VAL A 4 29.86 6.90 -1.46
N SER A 5 30.21 7.54 -2.58
CA SER A 5 29.25 8.03 -3.58
C SER A 5 28.23 6.97 -4.05
N ASP A 6 28.65 5.75 -4.38
CA ASP A 6 27.76 4.72 -4.93
C ASP A 6 26.78 4.22 -3.86
N TYR A 7 27.26 4.09 -2.61
CA TYR A 7 26.42 3.72 -1.46
C TYR A 7 25.40 4.82 -1.12
N LEU A 8 25.84 6.08 -1.13
CA LEU A 8 25.00 7.24 -0.85
C LEU A 8 23.91 7.38 -1.92
N THR A 9 24.24 7.16 -3.20
CA THR A 9 23.25 7.13 -4.29
C THR A 9 22.24 6.00 -4.09
N LEU A 10 22.68 4.77 -3.78
CA LEU A 10 21.79 3.65 -3.52
C LEU A 10 20.84 3.96 -2.36
N VAL A 11 21.36 4.39 -1.21
CA VAL A 11 20.56 4.69 -0.02
C VAL A 11 19.58 5.84 -0.29
N THR A 12 20.00 6.88 -1.02
CA THR A 12 19.12 8.01 -1.36
C THR A 12 17.97 7.57 -2.28
N THR A 13 18.28 6.80 -3.33
CA THR A 13 17.25 6.24 -4.22
C THR A 13 16.30 5.31 -3.48
N LEU A 14 16.83 4.49 -2.57
CA LEU A 14 16.03 3.61 -1.72
C LEU A 14 15.08 4.41 -0.82
N LEU A 15 15.58 5.44 -0.14
CA LEU A 15 14.77 6.32 0.71
C LEU A 15 13.66 7.02 -0.10
N LEU A 16 13.97 7.50 -1.31
CA LEU A 16 12.97 8.11 -2.19
C LEU A 16 11.91 7.08 -2.65
N ALA A 17 12.34 5.89 -3.06
CA ALA A 17 11.42 4.82 -3.47
C ALA A 17 10.52 4.39 -2.31
N PHE A 18 11.06 4.26 -1.10
CA PHE A 18 10.28 3.99 0.11
C PHE A 18 9.29 5.11 0.41
N GLY A 19 9.73 6.37 0.41
CA GLY A 19 8.84 7.51 0.63
C GLY A 19 7.69 7.56 -0.38
N LEU A 20 7.95 7.20 -1.63
CA LEU A 20 6.91 7.07 -2.66
C LEU A 20 5.97 5.90 -2.36
N CYS A 21 6.48 4.75 -1.92
CA CYS A 21 5.65 3.60 -1.52
C CYS A 21 4.75 3.92 -0.32
N PHE A 22 5.20 4.78 0.60
CA PHE A 22 4.36 5.29 1.71
C PHE A 22 3.16 6.12 1.23
N GLN A 23 3.10 6.54 -0.03
CA GLN A 23 1.91 7.18 -0.58
C GLN A 23 0.81 6.16 -0.90
N LEU A 24 1.15 4.89 -1.14
CA LEU A 24 0.16 3.83 -1.40
C LEU A 24 -0.94 3.75 -0.32
N PRO A 25 -0.66 3.71 1.00
CA PRO A 25 -1.71 3.70 2.01
C PRO A 25 -2.62 4.92 1.93
N VAL A 26 -2.08 6.11 1.71
CA VAL A 26 -2.89 7.33 1.58
C VAL A 26 -3.76 7.28 0.33
N VAL A 27 -3.19 6.90 -0.82
CA VAL A 27 -3.92 6.80 -2.08
C VAL A 27 -5.03 5.74 -1.98
N LEU A 28 -4.70 4.54 -1.51
CA LEU A 28 -5.66 3.43 -1.39
C LEU A 28 -6.79 3.76 -0.40
N THR A 29 -6.48 4.41 0.71
CA THR A 29 -7.52 4.86 1.65
C THR A 29 -8.41 5.91 0.99
N LEU A 30 -7.86 6.95 0.37
CA LEU A 30 -8.65 7.97 -0.35
C LEU A 30 -9.56 7.37 -1.42
N LEU A 31 -9.07 6.43 -2.23
CA LEU A 31 -9.88 5.73 -3.22
C LEU A 31 -10.96 4.83 -2.59
N ALA A 32 -10.75 4.33 -1.38
CA ALA A 32 -11.78 3.61 -0.64
C ALA A 32 -12.83 4.56 -0.05
N LEU A 33 -12.47 5.78 0.37
CA LEU A 33 -13.45 6.79 0.80
C LEU A 33 -14.41 7.12 -0.34
N THR A 34 -13.91 7.27 -1.57
CA THR A 34 -14.75 7.55 -2.75
C THR A 34 -15.57 6.34 -3.20
N GLY A 35 -15.33 5.15 -2.63
CA GLY A 35 -16.03 3.91 -2.97
C GLY A 35 -15.54 3.25 -4.27
N ILE A 36 -14.45 3.74 -4.86
CA ILE A 36 -13.87 3.17 -6.09
C ILE A 36 -13.21 1.81 -5.80
N VAL A 37 -12.63 1.66 -4.61
CA VAL A 37 -11.86 0.47 -4.24
C VAL A 37 -12.39 -0.08 -2.92
N ASN A 38 -12.51 -1.41 -2.83
CA ASN A 38 -12.98 -2.10 -1.63
C ASN A 38 -11.87 -2.97 -1.02
N ALA A 39 -11.89 -3.21 0.29
CA ALA A 39 -10.97 -4.12 0.98
C ALA A 39 -10.93 -5.52 0.34
N GLN A 40 -12.06 -6.02 -0.16
CA GLN A 40 -12.11 -7.31 -0.85
C GLN A 40 -11.39 -7.27 -2.20
N MET A 41 -11.50 -6.15 -2.93
CA MET A 41 -10.79 -5.96 -4.20
C MET A 41 -9.28 -5.87 -3.98
N LEU A 42 -8.84 -5.16 -2.94
CA LEU A 42 -7.42 -5.08 -2.56
C LEU A 42 -6.87 -6.44 -2.11
N ARG A 43 -7.68 -7.27 -1.44
CA ARG A 43 -7.26 -8.63 -1.07
C ARG A 43 -7.02 -9.52 -2.30
N THR A 44 -7.90 -9.47 -3.29
CA THR A 44 -7.69 -10.19 -4.57
C THR A 44 -6.50 -9.59 -5.34
N GLY A 45 -6.26 -8.30 -5.16
CA GLY A 45 -5.14 -7.54 -5.71
C GLY A 45 -3.76 -7.91 -5.17
N ARG A 46 -3.65 -8.65 -4.06
CA ARG A 46 -2.38 -8.97 -3.37
C ARG A 46 -1.31 -9.52 -4.30
N ARG A 47 -1.67 -10.44 -5.20
CA ARG A 47 -0.72 -11.01 -6.16
C ARG A 47 -0.11 -9.96 -7.09
N TYR A 48 -0.91 -8.96 -7.50
CA TYR A 48 -0.45 -7.87 -8.36
C TYR A 48 0.43 -6.88 -7.60
N ALA A 49 0.09 -6.59 -6.34
CA ALA A 49 0.92 -5.77 -5.47
C ALA A 49 2.29 -6.43 -5.22
N ILE A 50 2.31 -7.72 -4.87
CA ILE A 50 3.56 -8.47 -4.68
C ILE A 50 4.41 -8.46 -5.95
N LEU A 51 3.81 -8.72 -7.13
CA LEU A 51 4.50 -8.62 -8.41
C LEU A 51 5.10 -7.23 -8.66
N GLY A 52 4.33 -6.17 -8.43
CA GLY A 52 4.81 -4.79 -8.57
C GLY A 52 5.99 -4.46 -7.65
N VAL A 53 5.92 -4.91 -6.39
CA VAL A 53 7.01 -4.75 -5.41
C VAL A 53 8.29 -5.46 -5.88
N PHE A 54 8.17 -6.69 -6.38
CA PHE A 54 9.31 -7.42 -6.91
C PHE A 54 9.94 -6.74 -8.14
N ILE A 55 9.11 -6.17 -9.03
CA ILE A 55 9.59 -5.42 -10.20
C ILE A 55 10.36 -4.16 -9.75
N VAL A 56 9.79 -3.37 -8.83
CA VAL A 56 10.45 -2.17 -8.30
C VAL A 56 11.76 -2.53 -7.57
N ALA A 57 11.74 -3.59 -6.76
CA ALA A 57 12.93 -4.07 -6.05
C ALA A 57 14.03 -4.51 -7.02
N ALA A 58 13.68 -5.16 -8.12
CA ALA A 58 14.63 -5.59 -9.16
C ALA A 58 15.22 -4.42 -9.98
N ILE A 59 14.52 -3.28 -10.06
CA ILE A 59 15.03 -2.07 -10.72
C ILE A 59 15.95 -1.29 -9.78
N VAL A 60 15.56 -1.16 -8.51
CA VAL A 60 16.27 -0.33 -7.53
C VAL A 60 17.51 -1.03 -6.96
N THR A 61 17.43 -2.35 -6.78
CA THR A 61 18.48 -3.15 -6.15
C THR A 61 19.09 -4.06 -7.22
N PRO A 62 20.42 -4.31 -7.19
CA PRO A 62 21.00 -5.41 -7.96
C PRO A 62 20.25 -6.72 -7.68
N PRO A 63 20.29 -7.72 -8.60
CA PRO A 63 19.53 -8.96 -8.50
C PRO A 63 20.09 -9.91 -7.43
N ASP A 64 20.16 -9.44 -6.19
CA ASP A 64 20.48 -10.18 -4.99
C ASP A 64 19.18 -10.54 -4.25
N PRO A 65 18.84 -11.83 -4.11
CA PRO A 65 17.62 -12.27 -3.44
C PRO A 65 17.48 -11.76 -2.01
N ILE A 66 18.59 -11.61 -1.28
CA ILE A 66 18.56 -11.20 0.13
C ILE A 66 18.19 -9.71 0.23
N SER A 67 18.87 -8.86 -0.53
CA SER A 67 18.59 -7.42 -0.57
C SER A 67 17.23 -7.11 -1.17
N GLN A 68 16.75 -7.91 -2.13
CA GLN A 68 15.39 -7.78 -2.66
C GLN A 68 14.33 -8.13 -1.61
N LEU A 69 14.52 -9.20 -0.84
CA LEU A 69 13.57 -9.57 0.21
C LEU A 69 13.52 -8.52 1.33
N SER A 70 14.69 -8.00 1.75
CA SER A 70 14.77 -6.99 2.81
C SER A 70 14.03 -5.70 2.45
N LEU A 71 14.00 -5.34 1.15
CA LEU A 71 13.24 -4.21 0.60
C LEU A 71 11.76 -4.57 0.38
N ALA A 72 11.45 -5.78 -0.09
CA ALA A 72 10.08 -6.19 -0.37
C ALA A 72 9.22 -6.33 0.90
N ILE A 73 9.77 -6.86 2.00
CA ILE A 73 9.08 -7.05 3.28
C ILE A 73 8.37 -5.77 3.75
N PRO A 74 9.06 -4.62 3.93
CA PRO A 74 8.42 -3.40 4.40
C PRO A 74 7.39 -2.83 3.42
N ILE A 75 7.55 -2.99 2.10
CA ILE A 75 6.54 -2.52 1.14
C ILE A 75 5.28 -3.41 1.20
N ILE A 76 5.44 -4.73 1.29
CA ILE A 76 4.32 -5.66 1.49
C ILE A 76 3.59 -5.35 2.81
N LEU A 77 4.34 -5.02 3.86
CA LEU A 77 3.77 -4.63 5.15
C LEU A 77 2.95 -3.33 5.04
N LEU A 78 3.44 -2.31 4.32
CA LEU A 78 2.68 -1.10 4.04
C LEU A 78 1.40 -1.39 3.27
N TYR A 79 1.45 -2.28 2.28
CA TYR A 79 0.27 -2.69 1.52
C TYR A 79 -0.76 -3.37 2.43
N GLU A 80 -0.33 -4.25 3.34
CA GLU A 80 -1.22 -4.93 4.28
C GLU A 80 -1.85 -3.94 5.29
N ILE A 81 -1.07 -2.97 5.79
CA ILE A 81 -1.59 -1.86 6.62
C ILE A 81 -2.65 -1.06 5.85
N SER A 82 -2.40 -0.79 4.57
CA SER A 82 -3.34 -0.06 3.71
C SER A 82 -4.69 -0.79 3.61
N ILE A 83 -4.67 -2.11 3.37
CA ILE A 83 -5.87 -2.95 3.35
C ILE A 83 -6.61 -2.89 4.69
N TRP A 84 -5.87 -2.94 5.80
CA TRP A 84 -6.46 -2.91 7.12
C TRP A 84 -7.15 -1.58 7.41
N CYS A 85 -6.52 -0.45 7.06
CA CYS A 85 -7.14 0.87 7.15
C CYS A 85 -8.42 0.96 6.32
N VAL A 86 -8.38 0.55 5.04
CA VAL A 86 -9.55 0.54 4.15
C VAL A 86 -10.70 -0.28 4.76
N ARG A 87 -10.40 -1.49 5.26
CA ARG A 87 -11.40 -2.36 5.89
C ARG A 87 -12.02 -1.74 7.15
N LEU A 88 -11.21 -1.05 7.97
CA LEU A 88 -11.70 -0.37 9.17
C LEU A 88 -12.65 0.78 8.79
N MET A 89 -12.32 1.54 7.74
CA MET A 89 -13.15 2.63 7.24
C MET A 89 -14.47 2.13 6.66
N GLU A 90 -14.43 1.07 5.84
CA GLU A 90 -15.65 0.43 5.32
C GLU A 90 -16.58 -0.05 6.43
N ARG A 91 -16.01 -0.71 7.46
CA ARG A 91 -16.79 -1.16 8.62
C ARG A 91 -17.41 -0.01 9.39
N ARG A 92 -16.72 1.13 9.52
CA ARG A 92 -17.28 2.32 10.16
C ARG A 92 -18.44 2.88 9.34
N ARG A 93 -18.28 3.00 8.02
CA ARG A 93 -19.33 3.47 7.12
C ARG A 93 -20.57 2.59 7.15
N GLN A 94 -20.41 1.26 7.15
CA GLN A 94 -21.52 0.31 7.32
C GLN A 94 -22.25 0.49 8.66
N ARG A 95 -21.52 0.76 9.75
CA ARG A 95 -22.14 1.00 11.07
C ARG A 95 -22.85 2.36 11.14
N ASP A 96 -22.32 3.38 10.47
CA ASP A 96 -22.96 4.70 10.39
C ASP A 96 -24.23 4.64 9.53
N ASP A 97 -24.22 3.86 8.43
CA ASP A 97 -25.39 3.59 7.59
C ASP A 97 -26.45 2.73 8.33
N GLU A 98 -26.03 1.81 9.21
CA GLU A 98 -26.93 1.03 10.07
C GLU A 98 -27.49 1.84 11.25
N ALA A 99 -26.71 2.78 11.78
CA ALA A 99 -27.12 3.69 12.87
C ALA A 99 -28.02 4.83 12.35
N GLN A 100 -27.83 5.28 11.11
CA GLN A 100 -28.80 6.05 10.34
C GLN A 100 -29.87 5.11 9.78
N GLY A 101 -30.66 4.52 10.68
CA GLY A 101 -31.84 3.77 10.31
C GLY A 101 -32.70 4.56 9.32
N LYS A 102 -33.32 3.83 8.39
CA LYS A 102 -34.51 4.24 7.62
C LYS A 102 -35.38 5.22 8.42
N ASP A 103 -35.13 6.51 8.24
CA ASP A 103 -36.05 7.59 8.55
C ASP A 103 -36.43 8.28 7.22
N VAL A 104 -36.57 7.45 6.18
CA VAL A 104 -37.25 7.85 4.95
C VAL A 104 -38.72 7.91 5.28
N ILE A 105 -39.13 9.12 5.67
CA ILE A 105 -40.50 9.63 5.72
C ILE A 105 -41.34 8.97 4.61
N PRO A 106 -42.45 8.28 4.93
CA PRO A 106 -43.43 7.93 3.92
C PRO A 106 -44.14 9.23 3.53
N VAL A 107 -43.96 9.68 2.28
CA VAL A 107 -44.82 10.69 1.65
C VAL A 107 -45.73 9.97 0.67
#